data_AF-A0A0N0P8N5-F1
#
_entry.id   AF-A0A0N0P8N5-F1
#
_cell.length_a   1.000
_cell.length_b   1.000
_cell.length_c   1.000
_cell.angle_alpha   90.00
_cell.angle_beta   90.00
_cell.angle_gamma   90.00
#
_symmetry.space_group_name_H-M   'P 1'
#
loop_
_entity.id
_entity.type
_entity.pdbx_description
1 polymer ?
#
loop_
_entity_poly.entity_id
_entity_poly.type
_entity_poly.pdbx_seq_one_letter_code
_entity_poly.pdbx_strand_id
1 'polypeptide(L)'
;MSSHLKESCKRILQRLQQKEVVEFSCVLCDLHVRGQDILMQHLITGHHIHCVHFDNVSDLPEFLQHLSQLLHRGSSLSHWSCPVCGEDTHSADVEKLLQHSQQKGHATWGPSSIPSLSKWCVMLDEEEGAVEATELVTSSAAAAVSTSAADHPDDDDAAWEEMEEEGDEDGDWSCGCVCLYCDYAGDDVLEHLKAVHHFDFRAVVQRRPDVQTVYDLIRIVNAVRRAVAADRCPFDEHCAVDGGHNDRAALEQHLMTEHSHRLPARVSEDDAGLIPVLPGDAFISMLVASDAGFFTAEAEDPDFPMVPTVQELAAAARQGKT
;
A
#
# COMPACT_ATOMS: atom_id res chain seq x y z
N MET A 1 17.43 -0.70 -16.87
CA MET A 1 17.06 -0.56 -15.43
C MET A 1 17.92 -1.48 -14.57
N SER A 2 18.52 -0.99 -13.48
CA SER A 2 19.38 -1.78 -12.59
C SER A 2 18.62 -2.98 -11.99
N SER A 3 19.21 -4.18 -12.05
CA SER A 3 18.61 -5.43 -11.53
C SER A 3 18.21 -5.34 -10.05
N HIS A 4 18.90 -4.47 -9.28
CA HIS A 4 18.60 -4.20 -7.87
C HIS A 4 17.27 -3.48 -7.66
N LEU A 5 16.90 -2.55 -8.55
CA LEU A 5 15.63 -1.82 -8.46
C LEU A 5 14.45 -2.74 -8.76
N LYS A 6 14.59 -3.60 -9.79
CA LYS A 6 13.57 -4.61 -10.13
C LYS A 6 13.28 -5.55 -8.94
N GLU A 7 14.33 -6.05 -8.29
CA GLU A 7 14.18 -6.91 -7.10
C GLU A 7 13.55 -6.17 -5.91
N SER A 8 13.95 -4.91 -5.67
CA SER A 8 13.38 -4.07 -4.61
C SER A 8 11.89 -3.82 -4.83
N CYS A 9 11.48 -3.46 -6.06
CA CYS A 9 10.07 -3.28 -6.41
C CYS A 9 9.28 -4.59 -6.27
N LYS A 10 9.86 -5.73 -6.66
CA LYS A 10 9.20 -7.04 -6.51
C LYS A 10 8.91 -7.37 -5.04
N ARG A 11 9.87 -7.10 -4.14
CA ARG A 11 9.68 -7.29 -2.69
C ARG A 11 8.59 -6.38 -2.12
N ILE A 12 8.57 -5.11 -2.53
CA ILE A 12 7.53 -4.15 -2.14
C ILE A 12 6.16 -4.64 -2.61
N LEU A 13 6.05 -5.03 -3.88
CA LEU A 13 4.80 -5.53 -4.46
C LEU A 13 4.32 -6.81 -3.77
N GLN A 14 5.23 -7.76 -3.49
CA GLN A 14 4.88 -8.98 -2.75
C GLN A 14 4.32 -8.67 -1.35
N ARG A 15 4.93 -7.72 -0.63
CA ARG A 15 4.46 -7.27 0.68
C ARG A 15 3.11 -6.57 0.60
N LEU A 16 2.94 -5.68 -0.39
CA LEU A 16 1.69 -4.96 -0.61
C LEU A 16 0.54 -5.86 -1.07
N GLN A 17 0.83 -6.95 -1.76
CA GLN A 17 -0.16 -7.96 -2.17
C GLN A 17 -0.65 -8.85 -1.02
N GLN A 18 -0.16 -8.65 0.20
CA GLN A 18 -0.58 -9.38 1.41
C GLN A 18 -0.56 -10.91 1.24
N LYS A 19 0.31 -11.46 0.38
CA LYS A 19 0.43 -12.92 0.18
C LYS A 19 0.87 -13.66 1.46
N GLU A 20 1.41 -12.92 2.42
CA GLU A 20 1.63 -13.35 3.80
C GLU A 20 1.08 -12.25 4.73
N VAL A 21 0.21 -12.61 5.68
CA VAL A 21 -0.21 -11.69 6.75
C VAL A 21 0.99 -11.47 7.66
N VAL A 22 1.78 -10.43 7.38
CA VAL A 22 2.96 -10.11 8.17
C VAL A 22 2.55 -9.29 9.39
N GLU A 23 2.85 -9.84 10.57
CA GLU A 23 2.78 -9.12 11.85
C GLU A 23 4.08 -8.35 12.06
N PHE A 24 3.94 -7.08 12.45
CA PHE A 24 5.06 -6.23 12.81
C PHE A 24 4.95 -5.77 14.26
N SER A 25 6.08 -5.74 14.95
CA SER A 25 6.22 -5.16 16.29
C SER A 25 6.69 -3.71 16.21
N CYS A 26 6.09 -2.84 17.01
CA CYS A 26 6.60 -1.48 17.18
C CYS A 26 8.02 -1.50 17.78
N VAL A 27 8.90 -0.63 17.28
CA VAL A 27 10.29 -0.52 17.80
C VAL A 27 10.40 0.32 19.07
N LEU A 28 9.30 0.95 19.50
CA LEU A 28 9.22 1.86 20.66
C LEU A 28 8.35 1.32 21.79
N CYS A 29 7.47 0.35 21.53
CA CYS A 29 6.59 -0.24 22.54
C CYS A 29 6.23 -1.69 22.19
N ASP A 30 5.51 -2.37 23.08
CA ASP A 30 5.14 -3.79 22.92
C ASP A 30 3.95 -4.03 21.97
N LEU A 31 3.48 -3.01 21.24
CA LEU A 31 2.36 -3.16 20.32
C LEU A 31 2.75 -3.99 19.10
N HIS A 32 1.95 -5.02 18.83
CA HIS A 32 2.03 -5.84 17.62
C HIS A 32 0.82 -5.53 16.74
N VAL A 33 1.07 -5.34 15.44
CA VAL A 33 0.04 -4.95 14.47
C VAL A 33 0.18 -5.76 13.20
N ARG A 34 -0.95 -6.03 12.55
CA ARG A 34 -0.99 -6.67 11.23
C ARG A 34 -0.99 -5.61 10.15
N GLY A 35 -0.03 -5.73 9.23
CA GLY A 35 0.11 -4.81 8.12
C GLY A 35 0.92 -3.55 8.44
N GLN A 36 1.65 -3.10 7.43
CA GLN A 36 2.60 -1.99 7.52
C GLN A 36 1.91 -0.63 7.79
N ASP A 37 0.71 -0.40 7.25
CA ASP A 37 0.04 0.90 7.35
C ASP A 37 -0.43 1.19 8.78
N ILE A 38 -0.91 0.16 9.47
CA ILE A 38 -1.31 0.26 10.87
C ILE A 38 -0.09 0.56 11.74
N LEU A 39 1.06 -0.06 11.47
CA LEU A 39 2.31 0.25 12.17
C LEU A 39 2.74 1.68 11.94
N MET A 40 2.72 2.15 10.69
CA MET A 40 3.10 3.52 10.33
C MET A 40 2.19 4.54 11.03
N GLN A 41 0.88 4.32 10.96
CA GLN A 41 -0.12 5.16 11.63
C GLN A 41 0.09 5.18 13.15
N HIS A 42 0.44 4.03 13.76
CA HIS A 42 0.75 3.94 15.17
C HIS A 42 2.00 4.75 15.56
N LEU A 43 3.08 4.69 14.78
CA LEU A 43 4.28 5.49 15.02
C LEU A 43 3.99 7.01 14.99
N ILE A 44 3.14 7.44 14.05
CA ILE A 44 2.76 8.85 13.90
C ILE A 44 1.85 9.30 15.05
N THR A 45 0.81 8.53 15.36
CA THR A 45 -0.22 8.95 16.32
C THR A 45 0.16 8.68 17.77
N GLY A 46 0.78 7.52 18.05
CA GLY A 46 1.13 7.09 19.40
C GLY A 46 2.49 7.61 19.87
N HIS A 47 3.43 7.80 18.95
CA HIS A 47 4.80 8.21 19.30
C HIS A 47 5.23 9.55 18.69
N HIS A 48 4.41 10.17 17.83
CA HIS A 48 4.75 11.39 17.11
C HIS A 48 6.05 11.30 16.32
N ILE A 49 6.33 10.10 15.77
CA ILE A 49 7.49 9.83 14.93
C ILE A 49 7.03 9.69 13.47
N HIS A 50 7.67 10.45 12.59
CA HIS A 50 7.44 10.40 11.15
C HIS A 50 8.58 9.61 10.48
N CYS A 51 8.35 8.33 10.22
CA CYS A 51 9.31 7.51 9.46
C CYS A 51 9.16 7.73 7.95
N VAL A 52 10.17 7.30 7.20
CA VAL A 52 10.05 7.10 5.74
C VAL A 52 8.81 6.24 5.45
N HIS A 53 8.07 6.59 4.40
CA HIS A 53 6.90 5.81 4.00
C HIS A 53 7.31 4.37 3.71
N PHE A 54 6.61 3.40 4.27
CA PHE A 54 7.01 2.00 4.16
C PHE A 54 6.97 1.48 2.73
N ASP A 55 6.14 2.03 1.85
CA ASP A 55 6.18 1.72 0.41
C ASP A 55 7.51 2.05 -0.26
N ASN A 56 8.27 2.98 0.31
CA ASN A 56 9.61 3.32 -0.16
C ASN A 56 10.70 2.48 0.51
N VAL A 57 10.34 1.45 1.28
CA VAL A 57 11.27 0.55 1.97
C VAL A 57 11.19 -0.82 1.33
N SER A 58 12.29 -1.27 0.72
CA SER A 58 12.38 -2.56 0.03
C SER A 58 12.30 -3.74 1.00
N ASP A 59 12.93 -3.64 2.15
CA ASP A 59 12.94 -4.67 3.20
C ASP A 59 12.58 -4.05 4.56
N LEU A 60 11.27 -4.04 4.86
CA LEU A 60 10.73 -3.45 6.08
C LEU A 60 11.18 -4.19 7.36
N PRO A 61 11.21 -5.54 7.43
CA PRO A 61 11.73 -6.26 8.59
C PRO A 61 13.18 -5.91 8.93
N GLU A 62 14.10 -5.92 7.95
CA GLU A 62 15.49 -5.54 8.20
C GLU A 62 15.62 -4.07 8.59
N PHE A 63 14.84 -3.18 7.96
CA PHE A 63 14.79 -1.76 8.30
C PHE A 63 14.39 -1.53 9.76
N LEU A 64 13.33 -2.19 10.24
CA LEU A 64 12.87 -2.10 11.63
C LEU A 64 13.88 -2.71 12.60
N GLN A 65 14.52 -3.82 12.23
CA GLN A 65 15.58 -4.44 13.03
C GLN A 65 16.78 -3.49 13.18
N HIS A 66 17.21 -2.84 12.10
CA HIS A 66 18.30 -1.88 12.14
C HIS A 66 17.93 -0.66 12.99
N LEU A 67 16.73 -0.09 12.82
CA LEU A 67 16.22 0.97 13.69
C LEU A 67 16.25 0.58 15.18
N SER A 68 15.82 -0.64 15.51
CA SER A 68 15.88 -1.15 16.88
C SER A 68 17.31 -1.20 17.42
N GLN A 69 18.29 -1.59 16.60
CA GLN A 69 19.70 -1.57 16.98
C GLN A 69 20.20 -0.13 17.20
N LEU A 70 19.77 0.83 16.38
CA LEU A 70 20.12 2.25 16.55
C LEU A 70 19.59 2.80 17.87
N LEU A 71 18.37 2.40 18.24
CA LEU A 71 17.70 2.82 19.46
C LEU A 71 18.36 2.24 20.73
N HIS A 72 19.12 1.15 20.61
CA HIS A 72 19.79 0.47 21.72
C HIS A 72 21.33 0.42 21.54
N ARG A 73 21.92 1.48 20.96
CA ARG A 73 23.34 1.56 20.58
C ARG A 73 24.38 1.50 21.72
N GLY A 74 24.02 1.07 22.93
CA GLY A 74 24.88 1.00 24.12
C GLY A 74 25.09 -0.41 24.68
N SER A 75 26.12 -0.60 25.50
CA SER A 75 26.49 -1.88 26.15
C SER A 75 25.45 -2.44 27.14
N SER A 76 24.36 -1.71 27.37
CA SER A 76 23.25 -2.12 28.22
C SER A 76 21.93 -1.89 27.48
N LEU A 77 21.17 -2.97 27.24
CA LEU A 77 19.81 -2.96 26.64
C LEU A 77 18.79 -2.12 27.42
N SER A 78 19.21 -1.46 28.49
CA SER A 78 18.39 -0.69 29.41
C SER A 78 18.36 0.80 29.11
N HIS A 79 19.09 1.33 28.12
CA HIS A 79 19.02 2.74 27.76
C HIS A 79 18.65 2.98 26.30
N TRP A 80 17.80 3.98 26.07
CA TRP A 80 17.43 4.45 24.74
C TRP A 80 18.44 5.46 24.19
N SER A 81 18.84 5.29 22.94
CA SER A 81 19.72 6.21 22.20
C SER A 81 18.95 6.85 21.04
N CYS A 82 19.16 8.14 20.80
CA CYS A 82 18.55 8.81 19.66
C CYS A 82 19.16 8.32 18.34
N PRO A 83 18.37 7.83 17.38
CA PRO A 83 18.92 7.28 16.13
C PRO A 83 19.46 8.38 15.20
N VAL A 84 19.04 9.64 15.38
CA VAL A 84 19.45 10.80 14.56
C VAL A 84 20.79 11.37 15.04
N CYS A 85 20.93 11.68 16.33
CA CYS A 85 22.17 12.29 16.87
C CYS A 85 23.09 11.32 17.61
N GLY A 86 22.63 10.11 17.94
CA GLY A 86 23.39 9.11 18.70
C GLY A 86 23.51 9.38 20.20
N GLU A 87 22.80 10.38 20.74
CA GLU A 87 22.84 10.71 22.17
C GLU A 87 22.09 9.66 23.00
N ASP A 88 22.73 9.14 24.05
CA ASP A 88 22.11 8.24 25.03
C ASP A 88 21.25 9.06 26.01
N THR A 89 19.99 8.67 26.16
CA THR A 89 19.05 9.29 27.10
C THR A 89 19.30 8.88 28.56
N HIS A 90 20.20 7.93 28.79
CA HIS A 90 20.57 7.34 30.08
C HIS A 90 19.33 6.89 30.88
N SER A 91 18.32 6.37 30.18
CA SER A 91 17.03 6.03 30.72
C SER A 91 16.43 4.84 30.01
N ALA A 92 15.79 3.95 30.76
CA ALA A 92 14.98 2.86 30.23
C ALA A 92 13.60 3.34 29.73
N ASP A 93 13.19 4.54 30.16
CA ASP A 93 11.90 5.11 29.79
C ASP A 93 11.93 5.67 28.36
N VAL A 94 11.13 5.08 27.48
CA VAL A 94 10.98 5.53 26.08
C VAL A 94 10.48 6.98 25.99
N GLU A 95 9.72 7.45 26.98
CA GLU A 95 9.22 8.84 27.03
C GLU A 95 10.35 9.87 27.01
N LYS A 96 11.51 9.57 27.61
CA LYS A 96 12.65 10.50 27.58
C LYS A 96 13.28 10.60 26.20
N LEU A 97 13.29 9.50 25.44
CA LEU A 97 13.70 9.50 24.04
C LEU A 97 12.73 10.33 23.19
N LEU A 98 11.42 10.14 23.39
CA LEU A 98 10.39 10.90 22.67
C LEU A 98 10.42 12.39 23.03
N GLN A 99 10.69 12.73 24.28
CA GLN A 99 10.86 14.11 24.72
C GLN A 99 12.11 14.73 24.08
N HIS A 100 13.23 14.01 24.06
CA HIS A 100 14.45 14.45 23.38
C HIS A 100 14.19 14.69 21.88
N SER A 101 13.51 13.75 21.22
CA SER A 101 13.25 13.85 19.78
C SER A 101 12.37 15.04 19.44
N GLN A 102 11.36 15.34 20.27
CA GLN A 102 10.53 16.52 20.10
C GLN A 102 11.30 17.83 20.35
N GLN A 103 12.09 17.90 21.42
CA GLN A 103 12.84 19.11 21.78
C GLN A 103 13.93 19.47 20.77
N LYS A 104 14.56 18.46 20.16
CA LYS A 104 15.64 18.64 19.19
C LYS A 104 15.18 18.61 17.73
N GLY A 105 13.91 18.32 17.48
CA GLY A 105 13.39 18.16 16.11
C GLY A 105 13.84 16.86 15.43
N HIS A 106 14.17 15.83 16.19
CA HIS A 106 14.60 14.50 15.71
C HIS A 106 13.43 13.49 15.58
N ALA A 107 12.21 13.98 15.37
CA ALA A 107 11.01 13.15 15.22
C ALA A 107 10.86 12.54 13.81
N THR A 108 11.60 13.06 12.82
CA THR A 108 11.57 12.57 11.43
C THR A 108 12.70 11.58 11.19
N TRP A 109 12.36 10.34 10.84
CA TRP A 109 13.31 9.23 10.63
C TRP A 109 13.31 8.80 9.17
N GLY A 110 14.33 9.20 8.43
CA GLY A 110 14.52 8.79 7.04
C GLY A 110 16.00 8.87 6.66
N PRO A 111 16.36 8.55 5.41
CA PRO A 111 17.74 8.59 4.94
C PRO A 111 18.43 9.96 5.13
N SER A 112 17.66 11.05 5.09
CA SER A 112 18.16 12.41 5.32
C SER A 112 18.55 12.69 6.78
N SER A 113 17.86 12.08 7.74
CA SER A 113 18.15 12.25 9.18
C SER A 113 18.99 11.12 9.77
N ILE A 114 18.92 9.92 9.18
CA ILE A 114 19.63 8.72 9.61
C ILE A 114 20.22 8.06 8.35
N PRO A 115 21.43 8.46 7.92
CA PRO A 115 22.02 8.02 6.65
C PRO A 115 22.14 6.51 6.50
N SER A 116 22.31 5.77 7.60
CA SER A 116 22.40 4.31 7.55
C SER A 116 21.12 3.62 7.05
N LEU A 117 19.98 4.31 7.03
CA LEU A 117 18.71 3.76 6.55
C LEU A 117 18.63 3.70 5.01
N SER A 118 19.48 4.43 4.29
CA SER A 118 19.45 4.49 2.82
C SER A 118 19.55 3.11 2.16
N LYS A 119 20.24 2.17 2.81
CA LYS A 119 20.43 0.79 2.32
C LYS A 119 19.10 0.07 2.00
N TRP A 120 18.05 0.35 2.75
CA TRP A 120 16.74 -0.32 2.60
C TRP A 120 15.69 0.57 1.96
N CYS A 121 16.01 1.84 1.69
CA CYS A 121 15.09 2.74 1.03
C CYS A 121 15.28 2.66 -0.49
N VAL A 122 14.18 2.57 -1.23
CA VAL A 122 14.16 2.78 -2.67
C VAL A 122 14.27 4.28 -2.90
N MET A 123 15.49 4.80 -2.77
CA MET A 123 15.83 6.14 -3.22
C MET A 123 16.10 6.06 -4.72
N LEU A 124 15.54 6.98 -5.50
CA LEU A 124 16.11 7.28 -6.80
C LEU A 124 17.48 7.90 -6.52
N ASP A 125 18.55 7.35 -7.09
CA ASP A 125 19.86 8.00 -7.03
C ASP A 125 19.67 9.41 -7.61
N GLU A 126 19.75 10.43 -6.76
CA GLU A 126 20.04 11.78 -7.24
C GLU A 126 21.45 11.69 -7.82
N GLU A 127 21.53 11.48 -9.13
CA GLU A 127 22.80 11.55 -9.85
C GLU A 127 23.52 12.83 -9.43
N GLU A 128 24.79 12.68 -9.06
CA GLU A 128 25.68 13.70 -8.50
C GLU A 128 25.70 14.97 -9.37
N GLY A 129 24.81 15.90 -9.07
CA GLY A 129 24.75 17.25 -9.64
C GLY A 129 25.13 18.30 -8.61
N ALA A 130 26.30 18.17 -7.98
CA ALA A 130 26.82 19.19 -7.09
C ALA A 130 27.33 20.40 -7.90
N VAL A 131 26.62 21.53 -7.87
CA VAL A 131 27.24 22.87 -7.81
C VAL A 131 26.38 23.86 -7.01
N GLU A 132 26.95 24.17 -5.84
CA GLU A 132 27.01 25.46 -5.14
C GLU A 132 25.74 26.25 -4.77
N ALA A 133 25.62 26.40 -3.45
CA ALA A 133 24.80 27.36 -2.76
C ALA A 133 25.07 28.82 -3.20
N THR A 134 24.00 29.59 -3.34
CA THR A 134 24.02 31.02 -3.00
C THR A 134 22.78 31.36 -2.20
N GLU A 135 23.03 32.04 -1.08
CA GLU A 135 22.08 32.43 -0.05
C GLU A 135 21.08 33.49 -0.53
N LEU A 136 19.86 33.41 0.01
CA LEU A 136 18.96 34.49 0.50
C LEU A 136 18.79 35.74 -0.40
N VAL A 137 17.56 36.20 -0.69
CA VAL A 137 16.91 37.29 0.09
C VAL A 137 15.52 37.63 -0.51
N THR A 138 14.50 37.65 0.36
CA THR A 138 13.25 38.46 0.42
C THR A 138 12.26 38.61 -0.74
N SER A 139 11.01 38.23 -0.43
CA SER A 139 9.74 38.99 -0.51
C SER A 139 9.40 39.92 -1.70
N SER A 140 8.23 39.62 -2.29
CA SER A 140 7.08 40.51 -2.55
C SER A 140 6.74 40.88 -4.02
N ALA A 141 5.51 40.48 -4.38
CA ALA A 141 4.49 41.17 -5.16
C ALA A 141 4.70 41.62 -6.64
N ALA A 142 3.80 41.04 -7.46
CA ALA A 142 2.90 41.69 -8.43
C ALA A 142 3.36 42.02 -9.87
N ALA A 143 2.45 41.62 -10.77
CA ALA A 143 2.01 42.28 -12.00
C ALA A 143 2.73 42.01 -13.35
N ALA A 144 2.01 41.24 -14.17
CA ALA A 144 1.47 41.62 -15.49
C ALA A 144 2.36 41.62 -16.77
N VAL A 145 1.99 40.67 -17.64
CA VAL A 145 1.54 40.83 -19.05
C VAL A 145 2.56 41.08 -20.18
N SER A 146 2.44 40.19 -21.18
CA SER A 146 2.52 40.36 -22.65
C SER A 146 3.74 39.90 -23.46
N THR A 147 3.52 38.75 -24.12
CA THR A 147 3.57 38.50 -25.59
C THR A 147 4.72 39.07 -26.43
N SER A 148 5.47 38.18 -27.08
CA SER A 148 5.67 38.23 -28.55
C SER A 148 6.13 36.87 -29.07
N ALA A 149 5.50 36.45 -30.17
CA ALA A 149 5.84 35.28 -30.97
C ALA A 149 6.82 35.70 -32.08
N ALA A 150 7.78 34.83 -32.41
CA ALA A 150 8.32 34.64 -33.76
C ALA A 150 9.22 33.39 -33.81
N ASP A 151 8.72 32.38 -34.53
CA ASP A 151 9.36 31.37 -35.37
C ASP A 151 10.88 31.09 -35.25
N HIS A 152 11.21 29.82 -34.95
CA HIS A 152 12.11 29.05 -35.81
C HIS A 152 11.85 27.52 -35.65
N PRO A 153 11.73 26.76 -36.75
CA PRO A 153 11.52 25.31 -36.76
C PRO A 153 12.85 24.56 -36.84
N ASP A 154 13.04 23.56 -35.99
CA ASP A 154 14.03 22.47 -36.11
C ASP A 154 13.42 21.33 -35.26
N ASP A 155 12.75 20.33 -35.86
CA ASP A 155 13.33 19.14 -36.51
C ASP A 155 14.14 18.28 -35.52
N ASP A 156 13.42 17.55 -34.67
CA ASP A 156 13.95 16.43 -33.86
C ASP A 156 12.83 15.40 -33.59
N ASP A 157 12.05 15.04 -34.63
CA ASP A 157 11.08 13.93 -34.61
C ASP A 157 11.74 12.60 -35.07
N ALA A 158 13.03 12.39 -34.75
CA ALA A 158 13.82 11.25 -35.23
C ALA A 158 14.65 10.56 -34.12
N ALA A 159 14.10 10.39 -32.92
CA ALA A 159 14.78 9.69 -31.81
C ALA A 159 13.89 8.70 -31.04
N TRP A 160 12.84 8.16 -31.68
CA TRP A 160 12.07 7.03 -31.15
C TRP A 160 12.27 5.77 -32.01
N GLU A 161 13.48 5.58 -32.54
CA GLU A 161 13.88 4.29 -33.12
C GLU A 161 13.94 3.25 -32.00
N GLU A 162 12.84 2.50 -31.88
CA GLU A 162 12.83 1.04 -31.92
C GLU A 162 13.82 0.37 -30.94
N MET A 163 13.57 0.55 -29.64
CA MET A 163 14.08 -0.38 -28.64
C MET A 163 13.10 -1.56 -28.53
N GLU A 164 13.09 -2.40 -29.57
CA GLU A 164 12.60 -3.78 -29.46
C GLU A 164 13.57 -4.56 -28.56
N GLU A 165 13.45 -4.36 -27.25
CA GLU A 165 14.05 -5.28 -26.28
C GLU A 165 13.16 -6.52 -26.27
N GLU A 166 13.50 -7.49 -27.12
CA GLU A 166 13.11 -8.89 -27.00
C GLU A 166 13.62 -9.42 -25.64
N GLY A 167 12.88 -9.09 -24.59
CA GLY A 167 13.03 -9.63 -23.25
C GLY A 167 12.01 -10.73 -23.03
N ASP A 168 12.31 -11.92 -23.55
CA ASP A 168 11.68 -13.18 -23.12
C ASP A 168 11.99 -13.40 -21.63
N GLU A 169 11.18 -12.81 -20.75
CA GLU A 169 10.99 -13.25 -19.37
C GLU A 169 9.56 -12.88 -18.98
N ASP A 170 8.64 -13.78 -19.32
CA ASP A 170 7.31 -13.93 -18.75
C ASP A 170 7.39 -14.07 -17.21
N GLY A 171 7.74 -13.00 -16.53
CA GLY A 171 7.73 -12.92 -15.08
C GLY A 171 6.28 -12.84 -14.63
N ASP A 172 5.59 -13.97 -14.63
CA ASP A 172 4.25 -14.25 -14.09
C ASP A 172 3.59 -13.03 -13.40
N TRP A 173 3.10 -12.09 -14.21
CA TRP A 173 2.27 -10.98 -13.75
C TRP A 173 0.85 -11.47 -13.41
N SER A 174 0.60 -12.79 -13.46
CA SER A 174 -0.65 -13.37 -12.98
C SER A 174 -0.61 -13.44 -11.45
N CYS A 175 -0.79 -12.27 -10.84
CA CYS A 175 -1.14 -12.22 -9.43
C CYS A 175 -2.57 -12.78 -9.32
N GLY A 176 -2.68 -14.06 -8.94
CA GLY A 176 -3.98 -14.70 -8.72
C GLY A 176 -4.84 -13.90 -7.74
N CYS A 177 -6.17 -14.03 -7.86
CA CYS A 177 -7.08 -13.28 -7.01
C CYS A 177 -6.94 -13.71 -5.55
N VAL A 178 -6.63 -12.77 -4.65
CA VAL A 178 -6.51 -13.03 -3.21
C VAL A 178 -7.89 -13.00 -2.56
N CYS A 179 -8.18 -14.02 -1.75
CA CYS A 179 -9.41 -14.14 -0.98
C CYS A 179 -9.63 -12.93 -0.05
N LEU A 180 -10.90 -12.66 0.27
CA LEU A 180 -11.28 -11.55 1.15
C LEU A 180 -11.06 -11.83 2.64
N TYR A 181 -11.03 -13.11 3.05
CA TYR A 181 -11.07 -13.50 4.47
C TYR A 181 -9.85 -14.33 4.93
N CYS A 182 -9.09 -14.90 4.00
CA CYS A 182 -7.91 -15.71 4.30
C CYS A 182 -6.81 -15.56 3.23
N ASP A 183 -5.70 -16.28 3.41
CA ASP A 183 -4.48 -16.15 2.61
C ASP A 183 -4.53 -16.92 1.27
N TYR A 184 -5.70 -17.49 0.92
CA TYR A 184 -5.87 -18.18 -0.36
C TYR A 184 -5.72 -17.23 -1.54
N ALA A 185 -4.97 -17.63 -2.57
CA ALA A 185 -4.84 -16.91 -3.83
C ALA A 185 -5.01 -17.87 -5.01
N GLY A 186 -5.87 -17.52 -5.97
CA GLY A 186 -6.15 -18.35 -7.13
C GLY A 186 -7.19 -17.73 -8.07
N ASP A 187 -7.31 -18.26 -9.29
CA ASP A 187 -8.29 -17.80 -10.29
C ASP A 187 -9.73 -18.21 -9.91
N ASP A 188 -9.90 -19.20 -9.03
CA ASP A 188 -11.15 -19.78 -8.54
C ASP A 188 -11.62 -19.19 -7.20
N VAL A 189 -11.14 -17.99 -6.83
CA VAL A 189 -11.41 -17.38 -5.51
C VAL A 189 -12.90 -17.25 -5.17
N LEU A 190 -13.79 -17.06 -6.17
CA LEU A 190 -15.23 -17.03 -5.96
C LEU A 190 -15.80 -18.40 -5.55
N GLU A 191 -15.23 -19.49 -6.06
CA GLU A 191 -15.59 -20.85 -5.64
C GLU A 191 -15.03 -21.14 -4.25
N HIS A 192 -13.80 -20.72 -3.98
CA HIS A 192 -13.18 -20.79 -2.66
C HIS A 192 -14.03 -20.08 -1.59
N LEU A 193 -14.53 -18.87 -1.85
CA LEU A 193 -15.42 -18.15 -0.93
C LEU A 193 -16.70 -18.95 -0.60
N LYS A 194 -17.25 -19.69 -1.56
CA LYS A 194 -18.44 -20.54 -1.32
C LYS A 194 -18.09 -21.82 -0.55
N ALA A 195 -17.00 -22.48 -0.90
CA ALA A 195 -16.64 -23.78 -0.35
C ALA A 195 -16.08 -23.67 1.08
N VAL A 196 -15.24 -22.67 1.34
CA VAL A 196 -14.50 -22.52 2.60
C VAL A 196 -15.21 -21.56 3.55
N HIS A 197 -15.64 -20.40 3.04
CA HIS A 197 -16.25 -19.35 3.85
C HIS A 197 -17.78 -19.37 3.84
N HIS A 198 -18.39 -20.35 3.16
CA HIS A 198 -19.85 -20.46 2.99
C HIS A 198 -20.51 -19.16 2.53
N PHE A 199 -19.82 -18.44 1.65
CA PHE A 199 -20.20 -17.10 1.26
C PHE A 199 -20.23 -16.95 -0.26
N ASP A 200 -21.43 -16.76 -0.80
CA ASP A 200 -21.64 -16.47 -2.21
C ASP A 200 -21.61 -14.95 -2.44
N PHE A 201 -20.39 -14.40 -2.56
CA PHE A 201 -20.18 -12.95 -2.74
C PHE A 201 -21.04 -12.37 -3.85
N ARG A 202 -21.10 -13.05 -5.00
CA ARG A 202 -21.86 -12.59 -6.16
C ARG A 202 -23.36 -12.52 -5.87
N ALA A 203 -23.93 -13.60 -5.33
CA ALA A 203 -25.35 -13.65 -5.03
C ALA A 203 -25.76 -12.65 -3.94
N VAL A 204 -24.89 -12.40 -2.95
CA VAL A 204 -25.18 -11.45 -1.87
C VAL A 204 -25.10 -10.00 -2.37
N VAL A 205 -24.05 -9.63 -3.11
CA VAL A 205 -23.89 -8.27 -3.63
C VAL A 205 -24.99 -7.91 -4.62
N GLN A 206 -25.38 -8.83 -5.52
CA GLN A 206 -26.46 -8.56 -6.50
C GLN A 206 -27.84 -8.33 -5.87
N ARG A 207 -28.05 -8.77 -4.62
CA ARG A 207 -29.32 -8.53 -3.89
C ARG A 207 -29.34 -7.20 -3.16
N ARG A 208 -28.22 -6.49 -3.12
CA ARG A 208 -28.09 -5.23 -2.38
C ARG A 208 -28.57 -4.05 -3.23
N PRO A 209 -29.54 -3.25 -2.76
CA PRO A 209 -30.04 -2.10 -3.50
C PRO A 209 -29.09 -0.90 -3.48
N ASP A 210 -28.14 -0.88 -2.54
CA ASP A 210 -27.14 0.19 -2.37
C ASP A 210 -25.87 -0.01 -3.21
N VAL A 211 -25.78 -1.09 -4.00
CA VAL A 211 -24.67 -1.36 -4.92
C VAL A 211 -25.19 -1.20 -6.34
N GLN A 212 -24.90 -0.07 -6.97
CA GLN A 212 -25.45 0.28 -8.29
C GLN A 212 -24.37 0.41 -9.36
N THR A 213 -23.13 0.65 -8.94
CA THR A 213 -22.00 0.91 -9.82
C THR A 213 -20.82 0.00 -9.52
N VAL A 214 -19.89 -0.07 -10.47
CA VAL A 214 -18.58 -0.71 -10.27
C VAL A 214 -17.82 -0.06 -9.10
N TYR A 215 -17.95 1.25 -8.91
CA TYR A 215 -17.31 1.96 -7.81
C TYR A 215 -17.83 1.48 -6.44
N ASP A 216 -19.13 1.21 -6.32
CA ASP A 216 -19.70 0.67 -5.08
C ASP A 216 -19.14 -0.72 -4.75
N LEU A 217 -18.90 -1.53 -5.79
CA LEU A 217 -18.27 -2.83 -5.65
C LEU A 217 -16.83 -2.71 -5.15
N ILE A 218 -16.05 -1.79 -5.74
CA ILE A 218 -14.68 -1.47 -5.31
C ILE A 218 -14.68 -1.04 -3.83
N ARG A 219 -15.60 -0.14 -3.44
CA ARG A 219 -15.73 0.33 -2.06
C ARG A 219 -16.05 -0.82 -1.10
N ILE A 220 -16.95 -1.74 -1.46
CA ILE A 220 -17.25 -2.93 -0.66
C ILE A 220 -16.01 -3.79 -0.46
N VAL A 221 -15.30 -4.12 -1.54
CA VAL A 221 -14.13 -5.00 -1.48
C VAL A 221 -13.05 -4.37 -0.59
N ASN A 222 -12.75 -3.10 -0.80
CA ASN A 222 -11.76 -2.38 0.01
C ASN A 222 -12.18 -2.28 1.48
N ALA A 223 -13.47 -2.03 1.76
CA ALA A 223 -13.97 -1.99 3.14
C ALA A 223 -13.81 -3.34 3.85
N VAL A 224 -14.16 -4.45 3.18
CA VAL A 224 -13.97 -5.81 3.73
C VAL A 224 -12.49 -6.08 3.97
N ARG A 225 -11.61 -5.81 2.99
CA ARG A 225 -10.17 -6.03 3.12
C ARG A 225 -9.57 -5.24 4.30
N ARG A 226 -9.94 -3.97 4.47
CA ARG A 226 -9.47 -3.15 5.60
C ARG A 226 -9.95 -3.70 6.95
N ALA A 227 -11.21 -4.12 7.03
CA ALA A 227 -11.76 -4.70 8.25
C ALA A 227 -11.04 -6.00 8.61
N VAL A 228 -10.92 -6.92 7.66
CA VAL A 228 -10.25 -8.22 7.86
C VAL A 228 -8.76 -8.07 8.17
N ALA A 229 -8.06 -7.14 7.52
CA ALA A 229 -6.64 -6.86 7.82
C ALA A 229 -6.44 -6.35 9.26
N ALA A 230 -7.44 -5.67 9.82
CA ALA A 230 -7.45 -5.24 11.22
C ALA A 230 -8.14 -6.24 12.17
N ASP A 231 -8.45 -7.44 11.69
CA ASP A 231 -9.19 -8.49 12.39
C ASP A 231 -10.52 -7.99 13.01
N ARG A 232 -11.19 -7.10 12.28
CA ARG A 232 -12.46 -6.50 12.65
C ARG A 232 -13.61 -7.01 11.80
N CYS A 233 -14.81 -6.94 12.35
CA CYS A 233 -16.04 -7.25 11.63
C CYS A 233 -16.29 -6.22 10.51
N PRO A 234 -16.52 -6.63 9.24
CA PRO A 234 -16.80 -5.68 8.15
C PRO A 234 -18.13 -4.93 8.26
N PHE A 235 -19.09 -5.43 9.05
CA PHE A 235 -20.48 -4.95 9.05
C PHE A 235 -20.66 -3.50 9.51
N ASP A 236 -20.16 -3.17 10.70
CA ASP A 236 -20.30 -1.86 11.35
C ASP A 236 -19.25 -1.75 12.48
N GLU A 237 -18.83 -0.53 12.81
CA GLU A 237 -17.86 -0.22 13.86
C GLU A 237 -18.36 -0.55 15.27
N HIS A 238 -19.67 -0.77 15.43
CA HIS A 238 -20.32 -1.10 16.71
C HIS A 238 -20.48 -2.61 16.94
N CYS A 239 -19.98 -3.47 16.04
CA CYS A 239 -20.05 -4.90 16.25
C CYS A 239 -19.14 -5.30 17.43
N ALA A 240 -19.68 -6.02 18.41
CA ALA A 240 -18.95 -6.35 19.65
C ALA A 240 -17.74 -7.29 19.44
N VAL A 241 -17.56 -7.85 18.24
CA VAL A 241 -16.35 -8.57 17.82
C VAL A 241 -15.35 -7.56 17.27
N ASP A 242 -15.10 -6.49 18.03
CA ASP A 242 -14.15 -5.42 17.73
C ASP A 242 -13.64 -4.86 19.07
N GLY A 243 -12.38 -5.10 19.42
CA GLY A 243 -11.69 -4.29 20.44
C GLY A 243 -10.93 -5.07 21.52
N GLY A 244 -9.64 -5.31 21.26
CA GLY A 244 -8.61 -5.50 22.29
C GLY A 244 -7.75 -6.75 22.10
N HIS A 245 -8.31 -7.83 21.56
CA HIS A 245 -7.60 -9.11 21.39
C HIS A 245 -7.92 -9.82 20.06
N ASN A 246 -8.34 -9.08 19.03
CA ASN A 246 -8.86 -9.58 17.76
C ASN A 246 -8.04 -10.76 17.19
N ASP A 247 -8.58 -11.96 17.36
CA ASP A 247 -8.04 -13.20 16.80
C ASP A 247 -8.78 -13.50 15.49
N ARG A 248 -8.02 -13.81 14.43
CA ARG A 248 -8.57 -14.19 13.11
C ARG A 248 -9.52 -15.37 13.22
N ALA A 249 -9.23 -16.34 14.10
CA ALA A 249 -10.09 -17.49 14.31
C ALA A 249 -11.45 -17.09 14.93
N ALA A 250 -11.44 -16.14 15.86
CA ALA A 250 -12.67 -15.60 16.45
C ALA A 250 -13.49 -14.79 15.45
N LEU A 251 -12.83 -13.98 14.60
CA LEU A 251 -13.48 -13.26 13.51
C LEU A 251 -14.15 -14.24 12.52
N GLU A 252 -13.45 -15.28 12.07
CA GLU A 252 -14.04 -16.26 11.15
C GLU A 252 -15.21 -17.01 11.79
N GLN A 253 -15.10 -17.39 13.07
CA GLN A 253 -16.21 -18.02 13.80
C GLN A 253 -17.44 -17.10 13.89
N HIS A 254 -17.22 -15.81 14.14
CA HIS A 254 -18.28 -14.79 14.13
C HIS A 254 -18.94 -14.70 12.75
N LEU A 255 -18.15 -14.58 11.67
CA LEU A 255 -18.65 -14.48 10.29
C LEU A 255 -19.31 -15.76 9.76
N MET A 256 -19.01 -16.91 10.37
CA MET A 256 -19.74 -18.17 10.13
C MET A 256 -21.11 -18.20 10.82
N THR A 257 -21.26 -17.51 11.95
CA THR A 257 -22.51 -17.45 12.71
C THR A 257 -23.44 -16.37 12.14
N GLU A 258 -22.90 -15.19 11.87
CA GLU A 258 -23.64 -14.02 11.38
C GLU A 258 -23.28 -13.73 9.92
N HIS A 259 -23.88 -14.46 8.97
CA HIS A 259 -23.56 -14.35 7.55
C HIS A 259 -23.77 -12.95 6.94
N SER A 260 -24.70 -12.15 7.50
CA SER A 260 -24.92 -10.77 7.08
C SER A 260 -23.73 -9.85 7.39
N HIS A 261 -22.86 -10.24 8.32
CA HIS A 261 -21.71 -9.43 8.75
C HIS A 261 -20.50 -9.56 7.82
N ARG A 262 -20.57 -10.43 6.80
CA ARG A 262 -19.49 -10.62 5.83
C ARG A 262 -19.28 -9.40 4.92
N LEU A 263 -20.28 -8.53 4.78
CA LEU A 263 -20.17 -7.27 4.05
C LEU A 263 -20.54 -6.08 4.96
N PRO A 264 -20.07 -4.85 4.65
CA PRO A 264 -20.51 -3.64 5.33
C PRO A 264 -22.02 -3.45 5.26
N ALA A 265 -22.63 -2.95 6.34
CA ALA A 265 -24.07 -2.73 6.40
C ALA A 265 -24.57 -1.77 5.30
N ARG A 266 -23.71 -0.83 4.89
CA ARG A 266 -23.95 0.14 3.80
C ARG A 266 -22.66 0.35 3.00
N VAL A 267 -22.80 0.64 1.71
CA VAL A 267 -21.69 1.18 0.91
C VAL A 267 -21.37 2.59 1.39
N SER A 268 -20.08 2.88 1.60
CA SER A 268 -19.62 4.25 1.91
C SER A 268 -19.74 5.15 0.68
N GLU A 269 -20.12 6.41 0.87
CA GLU A 269 -20.10 7.42 -0.19
C GLU A 269 -18.73 8.13 -0.31
N ASP A 270 -17.81 7.85 0.62
CA ASP A 270 -16.48 8.46 0.64
C ASP A 270 -15.55 7.86 -0.43
N ASP A 271 -14.84 8.75 -1.14
CA ASP A 271 -13.87 8.38 -2.17
C ASP A 271 -12.61 7.75 -1.58
N ALA A 272 -12.32 7.94 -0.29
CA ALA A 272 -11.29 7.14 0.39
C ALA A 272 -11.57 5.63 0.30
N GLY A 273 -12.84 5.25 0.13
CA GLY A 273 -13.28 3.88 -0.12
C GLY A 273 -12.74 3.29 -1.44
N LEU A 274 -12.40 4.13 -2.41
CA LEU A 274 -11.91 3.71 -3.73
C LEU A 274 -10.42 3.39 -3.76
N ILE A 275 -9.65 3.87 -2.78
CA ILE A 275 -8.21 3.62 -2.70
C ILE A 275 -7.98 2.11 -2.49
N PRO A 276 -7.37 1.40 -3.46
CA PRO A 276 -7.16 -0.03 -3.35
C PRO A 276 -6.33 -0.40 -2.13
N VAL A 277 -6.72 -1.45 -1.42
CA VAL A 277 -5.92 -2.00 -0.31
C VAL A 277 -4.74 -2.81 -0.84
N LEU A 278 -4.93 -3.48 -1.99
CA LEU A 278 -3.87 -4.23 -2.67
C LEU A 278 -3.55 -3.52 -4.00
N PRO A 279 -2.27 -3.24 -4.31
CA PRO A 279 -1.88 -2.76 -5.62
C PRO A 279 -2.11 -3.84 -6.68
N GLY A 280 -2.77 -3.47 -7.78
CA GLY A 280 -3.12 -4.42 -8.84
C GLY A 280 -4.05 -5.53 -8.34
N ASP A 281 -5.04 -5.19 -7.49
CA ASP A 281 -5.98 -6.16 -6.93
C ASP A 281 -6.73 -6.93 -8.03
N ALA A 282 -6.25 -8.13 -8.33
CA ALA A 282 -6.79 -8.98 -9.37
C ALA A 282 -8.24 -9.43 -9.07
N PHE A 283 -8.65 -9.45 -7.78
CA PHE A 283 -10.04 -9.74 -7.44
C PHE A 283 -10.95 -8.62 -7.90
N ILE A 284 -10.58 -7.36 -7.65
CA ILE A 284 -11.33 -6.21 -8.16
C ILE A 284 -11.33 -6.23 -9.68
N SER A 285 -10.17 -6.40 -10.32
CA SER A 285 -10.08 -6.47 -11.79
C SER A 285 -11.00 -7.56 -12.37
N MET A 286 -11.02 -8.75 -11.76
CA MET A 286 -11.94 -9.84 -12.15
C MET A 286 -13.40 -9.44 -12.06
N LEU A 287 -13.80 -8.80 -10.97
CA LEU A 287 -15.18 -8.39 -10.78
C LEU A 287 -15.63 -7.34 -11.80
N VAL A 288 -14.72 -6.48 -12.25
CA VAL A 288 -14.98 -5.44 -13.25
C VAL A 288 -14.92 -5.98 -14.68
N ALA A 289 -13.94 -6.82 -15.00
CA ALA A 289 -13.70 -7.35 -16.34
C ALA A 289 -14.61 -8.53 -16.72
N SER A 290 -15.31 -9.14 -15.75
CA SER A 290 -16.22 -10.25 -16.05
C SER A 290 -17.39 -9.79 -16.92
N ASP A 291 -17.30 -10.04 -18.23
CA ASP A 291 -18.37 -9.89 -19.26
C ASP A 291 -19.70 -10.56 -18.88
N ALA A 292 -19.70 -11.40 -17.85
CA ALA A 292 -20.89 -11.98 -17.26
C ALA A 292 -21.66 -11.04 -16.31
N GLY A 293 -21.29 -9.76 -16.18
CA GLY A 293 -22.14 -8.68 -15.63
C GLY A 293 -22.41 -8.73 -14.13
N PHE A 294 -21.73 -7.87 -13.36
CA PHE A 294 -22.29 -7.32 -12.11
C PHE A 294 -23.24 -6.15 -12.41
N PHE A 295 -22.93 -5.39 -13.45
CA PHE A 295 -23.73 -4.28 -13.96
C PHE A 295 -23.85 -4.45 -15.48
N THR A 296 -24.94 -3.96 -16.07
CA THR A 296 -25.08 -3.90 -17.53
C THR A 296 -23.99 -2.99 -18.08
N ALA A 297 -23.20 -3.48 -19.04
CA ALA A 297 -22.16 -2.70 -19.71
C ALA A 297 -22.73 -1.34 -20.14
N GLU A 298 -22.14 -0.26 -19.62
CA GLU A 298 -22.38 1.07 -20.17
C GLU A 298 -21.91 1.05 -21.63
N ALA A 299 -22.70 1.66 -22.52
CA ALA A 299 -22.38 1.68 -23.94
C ALA A 299 -20.99 2.26 -24.14
N GLU A 300 -20.13 1.52 -24.86
CA GLU A 300 -18.76 1.95 -25.19
C GLU A 300 -18.79 3.38 -25.73
N ASP A 301 -18.14 4.30 -25.01
CA ASP A 301 -17.94 5.67 -25.46
C ASP A 301 -16.86 5.64 -26.56
N PRO A 302 -17.21 5.91 -27.83
CA PRO A 302 -16.28 5.77 -28.95
C PRO A 302 -15.07 6.74 -28.87
N ASP A 303 -15.13 7.76 -28.02
CA ASP A 303 -14.07 8.76 -27.87
C ASP A 303 -12.98 8.37 -26.85
N PHE A 304 -13.19 7.32 -26.04
CA PHE A 304 -12.21 6.84 -25.06
C PHE A 304 -12.03 5.32 -25.14
N PRO A 305 -11.09 4.81 -25.97
CA PRO A 305 -10.79 3.39 -25.99
C PRO A 305 -10.28 2.94 -24.61
N MET A 306 -10.97 1.95 -24.03
CA MET A 306 -10.58 1.35 -22.75
C MET A 306 -9.20 0.69 -22.87
N VAL A 307 -8.31 0.96 -21.92
CA VAL A 307 -7.02 0.27 -21.81
C VAL A 307 -7.27 -1.16 -21.28
N PRO A 308 -6.69 -2.21 -21.91
CA PRO A 308 -6.92 -3.58 -21.48
C PRO A 308 -6.53 -3.83 -20.03
N THR A 309 -7.36 -4.58 -19.30
CA THR A 309 -7.09 -4.92 -17.90
C THR A 309 -5.94 -5.93 -17.77
N VAL A 310 -5.29 -6.02 -16.59
CA VAL A 310 -4.21 -6.99 -16.33
C VAL A 310 -4.66 -8.43 -16.59
N GLN A 311 -5.93 -8.74 -16.33
CA GLN A 311 -6.49 -10.06 -16.63
C GLN A 311 -6.71 -10.29 -18.11
N GLU A 312 -7.15 -9.28 -18.87
CA GLU A 312 -7.25 -9.38 -20.33
C GLU A 312 -5.87 -9.58 -20.97
N LEU A 313 -4.85 -8.86 -20.50
CA LEU A 313 -3.47 -9.04 -20.92
C LEU A 313 -2.96 -10.45 -20.57
N ALA A 314 -3.23 -10.95 -19.37
CA ALA A 314 -2.87 -12.30 -18.96
C ALA A 314 -3.60 -13.39 -19.77
N ALA A 315 -4.88 -13.18 -20.08
CA ALA A 315 -5.67 -14.09 -20.90
C ALA A 315 -5.19 -14.11 -22.36
N ALA A 316 -4.86 -12.95 -22.93
CA ALA A 316 -4.28 -12.84 -24.27
C ALA A 316 -2.91 -13.55 -24.35
N ALA A 317 -2.06 -13.38 -23.33
CA ALA A 317 -0.78 -14.07 -23.24
C ALA A 317 -0.93 -15.61 -23.14
N ARG A 318 -2.00 -16.10 -22.48
CA ARG A 318 -2.33 -17.55 -22.44
C ARG A 318 -2.80 -18.09 -23.80
N GLN A 319 -3.45 -17.26 -24.62
CA GLN A 319 -3.95 -17.64 -25.95
C GLN A 319 -2.89 -17.58 -27.06
N GLY A 320 -1.84 -16.77 -26.89
CA GLY A 320 -0.72 -16.70 -27.84
C GLY A 320 0.29 -17.86 -27.74
N LYS A 321 0.11 -18.79 -26.80
CA LYS A 321 1.02 -19.93 -26.52
C LYS A 321 0.53 -21.28 -27.07
N THR A 322 -0.50 -21.30 -27.93
CA THR A 322 -0.99 -22.51 -28.64
C THR A 322 -0.70 -22.44 -30.13
#